data_AF-A0A0K8QCQ7-F1
#
_entry.id   AF-A0A0K8QCQ7-F1
#
_cell.length_a   1.000
_cell.length_b   1.000
_cell.length_c   1.000
_cell.angle_alpha   90.00
_cell.angle_beta   90.00
_cell.angle_gamma   90.00
#
_symmetry.space_group_name_H-M   'P 1'
#
loop_
_entity.id
_entity.type
_entity.pdbx_description
1 polymer ?
#
loop_
_entity_poly.entity_id
_entity_poly.type
_entity_poly.pdbx_seq_one_letter_code
_entity_poly.pdbx_strand_id
1 'polypeptide(L)'
;MFEEVALEDLAEENFLDVAAMGGPEMAMQVVASGAGLVILPMSVARHFNVKDTVARRLTGAEGTQIALAWPSDSSSEVIEEFIGIVRGRTAQSSRQPSAQQEKPKKAPKPDRRGTGAKKPAVAQRYAPNPDKGRGKGSRKKGKR
;
A
#
# COMPACT_ATOMS: atom_id res chain seq x y z
N MET A 1 6.19 30.35 -9.90
CA MET A 1 5.03 30.09 -9.01
C MET A 1 5.60 29.38 -7.78
N PHE A 2 5.44 29.93 -6.58
CA PHE A 2 6.12 29.43 -5.37
C PHE A 2 5.51 28.11 -4.86
N GLU A 3 6.34 27.08 -4.65
CA GLU A 3 5.89 25.77 -4.13
C GLU A 3 5.51 25.83 -2.64
N GLU A 4 6.10 26.79 -1.93
CA GLU A 4 5.90 27.06 -0.51
C GLU A 4 5.48 28.52 -0.31
N VAL A 5 4.71 28.78 0.75
CA VAL A 5 4.22 30.11 1.14
C VAL A 5 4.45 30.29 2.63
N ALA A 6 4.99 31.43 3.04
CA ALA A 6 5.17 31.72 4.46
C ALA A 6 3.86 32.27 5.05
N LEU A 7 3.57 31.91 6.30
CA LEU A 7 2.37 32.40 6.99
C LEU A 7 2.36 33.94 7.11
N GLU A 8 3.53 34.56 7.26
CA GLU A 8 3.68 36.02 7.32
C GLU A 8 3.27 36.73 6.02
N ASP A 9 3.51 36.11 4.87
CA ASP A 9 3.10 36.65 3.56
C ASP A 9 1.58 36.65 3.37
N LEU A 10 0.85 35.88 4.20
CA LEU A 10 -0.60 35.75 4.15
C LEU A 10 -1.31 36.54 5.26
N ALA A 11 -0.60 37.40 6.01
CA ALA A 11 -1.17 38.10 7.17
C ALA A 11 -2.36 39.01 6.84
N GLU A 12 -2.45 39.52 5.60
CA GLU A 12 -3.52 40.39 5.13
C GLU A 12 -4.67 39.62 4.45
N GLU A 13 -4.52 38.30 4.26
CA GLU A 13 -5.47 37.48 3.52
C GLU A 13 -6.64 37.01 4.39
N ASN A 14 -7.77 36.75 3.74
CA ASN A 14 -8.98 36.27 4.42
C ASN A 14 -8.91 34.74 4.64
N PHE A 15 -8.78 34.31 5.90
CA PHE A 15 -8.84 32.90 6.28
C PHE A 15 -10.24 32.45 6.69
N LEU A 16 -10.70 31.37 6.07
CA LEU A 16 -11.98 30.75 6.36
C LEU A 16 -11.87 29.82 7.57
N ASP A 17 -12.86 29.90 8.47
CA ASP A 17 -12.99 28.95 9.58
C ASP A 17 -13.71 27.67 9.10
N VAL A 18 -12.94 26.59 9.01
CA VAL A 18 -13.41 25.27 8.54
C VAL A 18 -14.56 24.73 9.40
N ALA A 19 -14.51 24.93 10.72
CA ALA A 19 -15.53 24.40 11.62
C ALA A 19 -16.84 25.18 11.47
N ALA A 20 -16.77 26.51 11.37
CA ALA A 20 -17.93 27.36 11.13
C ALA A 20 -18.60 27.07 9.77
N MET A 21 -17.81 26.66 8.77
CA MET A 21 -18.28 26.31 7.43
C MET A 21 -18.90 24.90 7.33
N GLY A 22 -18.96 24.13 8.43
CA GLY A 22 -19.51 22.78 8.43
C GLY A 22 -18.55 21.69 7.97
N GLY A 23 -17.25 22.00 7.91
CA GLY A 23 -16.18 21.04 7.62
C GLY A 23 -15.37 21.35 6.36
N PRO A 24 -14.32 20.53 6.10
CA PRO A 24 -13.34 20.79 5.04
C PRO A 24 -13.94 20.72 3.64
N GLU A 25 -14.92 19.86 3.40
CA GLU A 25 -15.56 19.75 2.08
C GLU A 25 -16.25 21.05 1.66
N MET A 26 -17.07 21.61 2.54
CA MET A 26 -17.75 22.89 2.29
C MET A 26 -16.76 24.05 2.21
N ALA A 27 -15.75 24.09 3.09
CA ALA A 27 -14.71 25.11 3.05
C ALA A 27 -13.98 25.12 1.70
N MET A 28 -13.63 23.95 1.15
CA MET A 28 -12.95 23.84 -0.15
C MET A 28 -13.79 24.38 -1.31
N GLN A 29 -15.12 24.18 -1.30
CA GLN A 29 -16.01 24.76 -2.32
C GLN A 29 -16.04 26.29 -2.25
N VAL A 30 -15.95 26.87 -1.05
CA VAL A 30 -15.90 28.32 -0.87
C VAL A 30 -14.53 28.90 -1.23
N VAL A 31 -13.44 28.15 -1.04
CA VAL A 31 -12.13 28.54 -1.58
C VAL A 31 -12.17 28.54 -3.11
N ALA A 32 -12.82 27.56 -3.74
CA ALA A 32 -12.97 27.49 -5.20
C ALA A 32 -13.77 28.66 -5.80
N SER A 33 -14.64 29.30 -5.03
CA SER A 33 -15.33 30.53 -5.46
C SER A 33 -14.44 31.78 -5.37
N GLY A 34 -13.25 31.67 -4.76
CA GLY A 34 -12.32 32.77 -4.55
C GLY A 34 -12.62 33.63 -3.32
N ALA A 35 -13.48 33.19 -2.40
CA ALA A 35 -13.89 33.98 -1.24
C ALA A 35 -12.85 34.06 -0.10
N GLY A 36 -11.80 33.23 -0.15
CA GLY A 36 -10.73 33.24 0.85
C GLY A 36 -9.80 32.04 0.76
N LEU A 37 -8.92 31.91 1.75
CA LEU A 37 -7.94 30.84 1.89
C LEU A 37 -8.28 29.93 3.07
N VAL A 38 -7.74 28.71 3.06
CA VAL A 38 -7.89 27.75 4.15
C VAL A 38 -6.57 27.05 4.43
N ILE A 39 -6.28 26.82 5.72
CA ILE A 39 -5.13 26.04 6.17
C ILE A 39 -5.64 24.66 6.59
N LEU A 40 -5.09 23.61 5.97
CA LEU A 40 -5.49 22.23 6.23
C LEU A 40 -4.26 21.31 6.28
N PRO A 41 -4.34 20.19 7.02
CA PRO A 41 -3.38 19.11 6.88
C PRO A 41 -3.35 18.62 5.42
N MET A 42 -2.18 18.29 4.90
CA MET A 42 -2.03 17.97 3.48
C MET A 42 -2.85 16.75 3.03
N SER A 43 -3.06 15.77 3.91
CA SER A 43 -3.94 14.62 3.63
C SER A 43 -5.38 15.05 3.39
N VAL A 44 -5.88 16.01 4.17
CA VAL A 44 -7.26 16.54 4.08
C VAL A 44 -7.42 17.36 2.81
N ALA A 45 -6.48 18.27 2.52
CA ALA A 45 -6.49 19.06 1.29
C ALA A 45 -6.46 18.19 0.02
N ARG A 46 -5.71 17.07 0.05
CA ARG A 46 -5.69 16.10 -1.05
C ARG A 46 -6.98 15.30 -1.16
N HIS A 47 -7.59 14.96 -0.02
CA HIS A 47 -8.82 14.17 0.01
C HIS A 47 -10.03 14.96 -0.53
N PHE A 48 -10.17 16.22 -0.11
CA PHE A 48 -11.27 17.11 -0.51
C PHE A 48 -10.88 18.06 -1.64
N ASN A 49 -10.00 17.62 -2.55
CA ASN A 49 -9.54 18.47 -3.65
C ASN A 49 -10.69 18.75 -4.63
N VAL A 50 -10.91 20.02 -4.93
CA VAL A 50 -11.94 20.47 -5.88
C VAL A 50 -11.28 21.23 -7.03
N LYS A 51 -12.01 21.36 -8.14
CA LYS A 51 -11.54 22.13 -9.29
C LYS A 51 -11.25 23.58 -8.86
N ASP A 52 -10.30 24.21 -9.53
CA ASP A 52 -9.95 25.62 -9.35
C ASP A 52 -9.34 25.94 -7.97
N THR A 53 -8.87 24.92 -7.25
CA THR A 53 -8.06 25.06 -6.03
C THR A 53 -6.64 24.56 -6.24
N VAL A 54 -5.68 25.17 -5.52
CA VAL A 54 -4.27 24.77 -5.54
C VAL A 54 -3.76 24.68 -4.12
N ALA A 55 -3.39 23.48 -3.67
CA ALA A 55 -2.75 23.28 -2.38
C ALA A 55 -1.26 23.64 -2.45
N ARG A 56 -0.79 24.44 -1.50
CA ARG A 56 0.62 24.80 -1.32
C ARG A 56 1.10 24.43 0.08
N ARG A 57 2.41 24.22 0.24
CA ARG A 57 2.99 24.01 1.55
C ARG A 57 3.08 25.34 2.29
N LEU A 58 2.60 25.36 3.52
CA LEU A 58 2.65 26.51 4.40
C LEU A 58 3.84 26.36 5.35
N THR A 59 4.70 27.38 5.42
CA THR A 59 5.82 27.46 6.37
C THR A 59 5.52 28.49 7.45
N GLY A 60 6.12 28.33 8.64
CA GLY A 60 5.92 29.24 9.77
C GLY A 60 4.63 29.02 10.58
N ALA A 61 3.73 28.14 10.14
CA ALA A 61 2.59 27.68 10.93
C ALA A 61 2.96 26.51 11.85
N GLU A 62 2.24 26.37 12.96
CA GLU A 62 2.35 25.18 13.81
C GLU A 62 1.90 23.93 13.03
N GLY A 63 2.66 22.85 13.16
CA GLY A 63 2.34 21.59 12.51
C GLY A 63 1.06 20.96 13.08
N THR A 64 0.32 20.24 12.24
CA THR A 64 -0.82 19.46 12.73
C THR A 64 -0.33 18.24 13.52
N GLN A 65 -0.69 18.17 14.80
CA GLN A 65 -0.43 16.99 15.63
C GLN A 65 -1.55 15.96 15.48
N ILE A 66 -1.18 14.71 15.17
CA ILE A 66 -2.08 13.56 15.12
C ILE A 66 -1.68 12.61 16.24
N ALA A 67 -2.66 12.20 17.07
CA ALA A 67 -2.43 11.29 18.18
C ALA A 67 -3.50 10.18 18.21
N LEU A 68 -3.13 9.07 18.84
CA LEU A 68 -4.04 7.98 19.19
C LEU A 68 -4.30 8.06 20.70
N ALA A 69 -5.55 7.90 21.09
CA ALA A 69 -5.97 7.91 22.49
C ALA A 69 -6.80 6.66 22.80
N TRP A 70 -6.57 6.08 23.97
CA TRP A 70 -7.35 4.98 24.54
C TRP A 70 -7.42 5.14 26.06
N PRO A 71 -8.45 4.59 26.72
CA PRO A 71 -8.54 4.61 28.18
C PRO A 71 -7.33 3.93 28.82
N SER A 72 -6.77 4.54 29.88
CA SER A 72 -5.56 4.05 30.54
C SER A 72 -5.72 2.70 31.23
N ASP A 73 -6.95 2.36 31.62
CA ASP A 73 -7.36 1.09 32.22
C ASP A 73 -7.64 -0.02 31.17
N SER A 74 -7.68 0.34 29.89
CA SER A 74 -7.89 -0.60 28.79
C SER A 74 -6.55 -1.10 28.24
N SER A 75 -5.96 -2.08 28.93
CA SER A 75 -4.81 -2.84 28.41
C SER A 75 -5.29 -4.18 27.83
N SER A 76 -5.37 -4.26 26.51
CA SER A 76 -5.67 -5.52 25.81
C SER A 76 -4.54 -5.86 24.83
N GLU A 77 -4.38 -7.15 24.53
CA GLU A 77 -3.38 -7.62 23.56
C GLU A 77 -3.55 -6.95 22.19
N VAL A 78 -4.80 -6.67 21.78
CA VAL A 78 -5.13 -5.98 20.53
C VAL A 78 -4.65 -4.53 20.54
N ILE A 79 -4.79 -3.82 21.66
CA ILE A 79 -4.32 -2.43 21.79
C ILE A 79 -2.78 -2.40 21.76
N GLU A 80 -2.11 -3.27 22.50
CA GLU A 80 -0.64 -3.38 22.50
C GLU A 80 -0.09 -3.74 21.12
N GLU A 81 -0.79 -4.62 20.41
CA GLU A 81 -0.47 -4.96 19.03
C GLU A 81 -0.64 -3.76 18.09
N PHE A 82 -1.78 -3.07 18.15
CA PHE A 82 -2.07 -1.90 17.35
C PHE A 82 -1.03 -0.79 17.57
N ILE A 83 -0.69 -0.51 18.82
CA ILE A 83 0.39 0.41 19.21
C ILE A 83 1.73 -0.03 18.58
N GLY A 84 2.03 -1.33 18.64
CA GLY A 84 3.21 -1.90 18.01
C GLY A 84 3.26 -1.61 16.51
N ILE A 85 2.16 -1.85 15.80
CA ILE A 85 2.03 -1.63 14.35
C ILE A 85 2.25 -0.15 14.02
N VAL A 86 1.56 0.75 14.73
CA VAL A 86 1.67 2.20 14.50
C VAL A 86 3.10 2.72 14.75
N ARG A 87 3.84 2.10 15.68
CA ARG A 87 5.26 2.39 15.94
C ARG A 87 6.24 1.69 14.99
N GLY A 88 5.76 1.02 13.95
CA GLY A 88 6.60 0.42 12.91
C GLY A 88 6.92 -1.06 13.10
N ARG A 89 6.28 -1.76 14.06
CA ARG A 89 6.38 -3.23 14.13
C ARG A 89 5.71 -3.82 12.89
N THR A 90 6.47 -4.61 12.14
CA THR A 90 5.97 -5.27 10.93
C THR A 90 5.38 -6.65 11.26
N ALA A 91 4.54 -7.17 10.37
CA ALA A 91 3.88 -8.47 10.49
C ALA A 91 4.86 -9.67 10.63
N GLN A 92 6.15 -9.47 10.35
CA GLN A 92 7.20 -10.49 10.44
C GLN A 92 8.00 -10.43 11.76
N SER A 93 7.62 -9.57 12.69
CA SER A 93 8.22 -9.54 14.02
C SER A 93 7.92 -10.82 14.78
N SER A 94 8.95 -11.59 15.16
CA SER A 94 8.84 -12.85 15.91
C SER A 94 8.23 -12.71 17.31
N ARG A 95 8.03 -11.47 17.78
CA ARG A 95 7.35 -11.13 19.04
C ARG A 95 5.87 -10.75 18.85
N GLN A 96 5.29 -11.00 17.67
CA GLN A 96 3.86 -10.75 17.39
C GLN A 96 3.02 -11.94 17.89
N PRO A 97 2.08 -11.73 18.82
CA PRO A 97 1.18 -12.79 19.30
C PRO A 97 0.27 -13.33 18.17
N SER A 98 -0.22 -12.44 17.29
CA SER A 98 -1.07 -12.76 16.14
C SER A 98 -0.35 -13.53 15.03
N ALA A 99 0.93 -13.26 14.79
CA ALA A 99 1.75 -14.01 13.81
C ALA A 99 2.06 -15.44 14.28
N GLN A 100 1.85 -15.71 15.58
CA GLN A 100 2.05 -17.02 16.19
C GLN A 100 0.77 -17.86 16.22
N GLN A 101 -0.39 -17.30 15.87
CA GLN A 101 -1.59 -18.09 15.57
C GLN A 101 -1.29 -18.98 14.37
N GLU A 102 -1.37 -20.29 14.62
CA GLU A 102 -0.70 -21.34 13.89
C GLU A 102 -0.94 -21.29 12.37
N LYS A 103 0.14 -21.20 11.59
CA LYS A 103 0.09 -21.72 10.21
C LYS A 103 -0.23 -23.22 10.32
N PRO A 104 -1.36 -23.72 9.77
CA PRO A 104 -1.64 -25.15 9.80
C PRO A 104 -0.48 -25.87 9.13
N LYS A 105 0.22 -26.71 9.91
CA LYS A 105 1.32 -27.54 9.41
C LYS A 105 0.74 -28.42 8.30
N LYS A 106 1.09 -28.11 7.04
CA LYS A 106 0.80 -29.02 5.92
C LYS A 106 1.41 -30.38 6.26
N ALA A 107 0.57 -31.41 6.33
CA ALA A 107 0.99 -32.78 6.57
C ALA A 107 2.09 -33.18 5.56
N PRO A 108 3.13 -33.92 5.99
CA PRO A 108 4.20 -34.34 5.10
C PRO A 108 3.65 -35.23 3.98
N LYS A 109 4.01 -34.92 2.73
CA LYS A 109 3.68 -35.76 1.57
C LYS A 109 4.35 -37.12 1.74
N PRO A 110 3.64 -38.25 1.48
CA PRO A 110 4.24 -39.57 1.60
C PRO A 110 5.37 -39.76 0.58
N ASP A 111 6.48 -40.27 1.09
CA ASP A 111 7.71 -40.55 0.35
C ASP A 111 7.48 -41.71 -0.64
N ARG A 112 7.58 -41.45 -1.94
CA ARG A 112 7.55 -42.48 -2.99
C ARG A 112 8.96 -42.95 -3.29
N ARG A 113 9.53 -43.69 -2.35
CA ARG A 113 10.70 -44.58 -2.54
C ARG A 113 10.49 -45.80 -1.64
N GLY A 114 10.23 -47.01 -2.10
CA GLY A 114 10.17 -47.64 -3.42
C GLY A 114 10.48 -49.12 -3.22
N THR A 115 9.92 -50.04 -4.03
CA THR A 115 10.42 -51.44 -4.15
C THR A 115 9.85 -52.11 -5.40
N GLY A 116 10.71 -52.54 -6.33
CA GLY A 116 10.31 -53.46 -7.42
C GLY A 116 11.04 -53.30 -8.76
N ALA A 117 12.20 -53.95 -8.88
CA ALA A 117 12.94 -54.33 -10.10
C ALA A 117 12.04 -55.04 -11.15
N LYS A 118 12.27 -55.17 -12.47
CA LYS A 118 13.40 -55.00 -13.42
C LYS A 118 12.80 -54.98 -14.87
N LYS A 119 13.51 -54.36 -15.83
CA LYS A 119 13.34 -54.27 -17.32
C LYS A 119 13.55 -55.63 -18.07
N PRO A 120 13.56 -55.77 -19.44
CA PRO A 120 13.08 -54.96 -20.61
C PRO A 120 12.48 -55.75 -21.84
N ALA A 121 12.15 -55.01 -22.93
CA ALA A 121 12.17 -55.36 -24.38
C ALA A 121 11.03 -56.25 -24.94
N VAL A 122 10.40 -55.98 -26.11
CA VAL A 122 10.98 -55.99 -27.47
C VAL A 122 10.13 -55.14 -28.45
N ALA A 123 10.85 -54.70 -29.48
CA ALA A 123 10.52 -53.95 -30.70
C ALA A 123 9.14 -54.14 -31.36
N GLN A 124 8.62 -53.03 -31.87
CA GLN A 124 8.06 -53.03 -33.23
C GLN A 124 8.45 -51.76 -33.96
N ARG A 125 9.33 -51.92 -34.95
CA ARG A 125 9.66 -50.93 -35.97
C ARG A 125 8.71 -51.18 -37.15
N TYR A 126 8.02 -50.14 -37.63
CA TYR A 126 7.95 -49.84 -39.06
C TYR A 126 7.46 -48.39 -39.25
N ALA A 127 8.25 -47.62 -39.98
CA ALA A 127 8.00 -46.23 -40.41
C ALA A 127 7.36 -46.26 -41.83
N PRO A 128 7.23 -45.18 -42.62
CA PRO A 128 7.44 -43.74 -42.36
C PRO A 128 6.31 -42.80 -42.92
N ASN A 129 6.43 -41.52 -42.56
CA ASN A 129 6.05 -40.23 -43.22
C ASN A 129 5.53 -40.24 -44.70
N PRO A 130 4.99 -39.14 -45.26
CA PRO A 130 5.01 -37.72 -44.83
C PRO A 130 3.68 -36.95 -45.04
N ASP A 131 3.46 -35.81 -44.38
CA ASP A 131 3.06 -34.52 -45.00
C ASP A 131 2.50 -33.53 -43.96
N LYS A 132 2.84 -32.25 -44.14
CA LYS A 132 2.33 -31.04 -43.45
C LYS A 132 2.62 -30.94 -41.93
N GLY A 133 3.38 -29.97 -41.43
CA GLY A 133 3.97 -28.79 -42.04
C GLY A 133 4.66 -27.94 -40.96
N ARG A 134 5.89 -27.53 -41.28
CA ARG A 134 6.65 -26.35 -40.81
C ARG A 134 6.21 -25.69 -39.49
N GLY A 135 6.86 -26.07 -38.40
CA GLY A 135 7.10 -25.22 -37.23
C GLY A 135 8.46 -24.52 -37.34
N LYS A 136 8.45 -23.23 -37.66
CA LYS A 136 9.60 -22.37 -37.93
C LYS A 136 10.35 -21.98 -36.65
N GLY A 137 11.64 -22.28 -36.61
CA GLY A 137 12.69 -21.36 -36.16
C GLY A 137 12.90 -21.16 -34.66
N SER A 138 13.79 -21.97 -34.10
CA SER A 138 14.55 -21.66 -32.88
C SER A 138 15.62 -20.59 -33.14
N ARG A 139 15.73 -19.60 -32.24
CA ARG A 139 16.96 -18.80 -32.04
C ARG A 139 17.32 -18.85 -30.56
N LYS A 140 18.04 -19.89 -30.16
CA LYS A 140 18.80 -19.92 -28.89
C LYS A 140 20.25 -19.59 -29.21
N LYS A 141 20.66 -18.38 -28.84
CA LYS A 141 22.00 -17.81 -28.97
C LYS A 141 23.01 -18.67 -28.19
N GLY A 142 24.02 -19.16 -28.88
CA GLY A 142 25.14 -19.92 -28.33
C GLY A 142 26.04 -19.04 -27.46
N LYS A 143 26.63 -19.70 -26.46
CA LYS A 143 27.69 -19.22 -25.58
C LYS A 143 28.99 -19.79 -26.12
N ARG A 144 29.97 -18.94 -26.45
CA ARG A 144 31.42 -19.12 -26.32
C ARG A 144 32.10 -17.88 -26.87
#